data_AF-A0A9D6U910-F1
#
_entry.id   AF-A0A9D6U910-F1
#
_cell.length_a   1.000
_cell.length_b   1.000
_cell.length_c   1.000
_cell.angle_alpha   90.00
_cell.angle_beta   90.00
_cell.angle_gamma   90.00
#
_symmetry.space_group_name_H-M   'P 1'
#
loop_
_entity.id
_entity.type
_entity.pdbx_description
1 polymer ?
#
loop_
_entity_poly.entity_id
_entity_poly.type
_entity_poly.pdbx_seq_one_letter_code
_entity_poly.pdbx_strand_id
1 'polypeptide(L)'
;MKINKTLFLSLLFSTLISPSFWEGAGGWVIAQQPSTDEQLATQYLQNKEYDKAVVYYEKFFNKRDGITYYNPYILCLNKLQQFDKVEKVIRKTIKQYPQNPTYVVDLGTLYKNSNNKEKGNTQYEKAIKQLQPDQKQIFDLANSFLQLQEWDYAILTYQKGRKILNGFYPFNAEIADVYGRKGDITGMVDEYLNLLDENNDQMQTVQNGLQPSFGEEKDEKKNNIIKTELLKKIQSQPDKIVFSELLIWFFIQEKNFNGAFIQSKALDKRLHEEGDRMMTLGQLAVSNEEYETGAKCFQYVIEKGKENYHYVNARMEMLNAKYKKATTKFDYTPNDLLELENNFTITLNELGKIPGTAILMKNLAHLQAFFLNKTNEASDILNESIKLPGINEQTKAECKLELGDIFLTTGQIWDASLLYSQVELDFKHEPIGNEAKLRNAKLSYYNGEFKWAQAQLDVLKAATEKLIANDAMDLSLTISDNLKEDGDSLALSMFSRADLLAFRNQYENSLLILDSIAQKFPTTSLADDMLYKKYKIKMKQGKFTEASAHLQKILDNYSFDILGDDAMFKLAELNELYLNAPDKAKQLYEELLTKFPGSLYTVEARKRFRRLRGDSVN
;
A
#
# COMPACT_ATOMS: atom_id res chain seq x y z
N MET A 1 -3.93 4.33 -0.79
CA MET A 1 -5.14 3.58 -1.22
C MET A 1 -5.92 3.21 0.04
N LYS A 2 -7.04 3.88 0.33
CA LYS A 2 -7.85 3.65 1.54
C LYS A 2 -8.63 2.34 1.37
N ILE A 3 -8.37 1.34 2.22
CA ILE A 3 -9.14 0.10 2.30
C ILE A 3 -10.10 0.24 3.48
N ASN A 4 -11.39 0.30 3.18
CA ASN A 4 -12.47 0.21 4.16
C ASN A 4 -12.43 -1.16 4.86
N LYS A 5 -12.07 -1.17 6.15
CA LYS A 5 -12.32 -2.29 7.05
C LYS A 5 -13.36 -1.82 8.07
N THR A 6 -14.56 -2.37 8.00
CA THR A 6 -15.54 -2.25 9.09
C THR A 6 -16.50 -3.43 9.04
N LEU A 7 -16.93 -3.84 10.23
CA LEU A 7 -17.89 -4.88 10.59
C LEU A 7 -17.33 -6.30 10.72
N PHE A 8 -16.90 -6.64 11.94
CA PHE A 8 -17.42 -7.81 12.67
C PHE A 8 -16.96 -7.75 14.14
N LEU A 9 -17.79 -7.19 15.03
CA LEU A 9 -17.73 -7.50 16.46
C LEU A 9 -18.98 -6.96 17.18
N SER A 10 -19.82 -7.88 17.65
CA SER A 10 -20.43 -7.92 18.98
C SER A 10 -21.74 -8.69 18.94
N LEU A 11 -21.83 -9.74 19.77
CA LEU A 11 -22.86 -9.91 20.79
C LEU A 11 -22.67 -11.30 21.43
N LEU A 12 -21.84 -11.31 22.48
CA LEU A 12 -21.90 -12.29 23.56
C LEU A 12 -22.99 -11.80 24.52
N PHE A 13 -24.07 -12.56 24.68
CA PHE A 13 -24.97 -12.43 25.82
C PHE A 13 -24.90 -13.71 26.65
N SER A 14 -24.29 -13.56 27.81
CA SER A 14 -24.34 -14.48 28.94
C SER A 14 -25.65 -14.27 29.70
N THR A 15 -26.33 -15.36 30.03
CA THR A 15 -27.32 -15.37 31.12
C THR A 15 -26.97 -16.50 32.08
N LEU A 16 -26.49 -16.08 33.25
CA LEU A 16 -26.40 -16.86 34.48
C LEU A 16 -27.82 -17.18 34.98
N ILE A 17 -28.11 -18.46 35.17
CA ILE A 17 -29.12 -18.93 36.14
C ILE A 17 -28.47 -20.08 36.90
N SER A 18 -28.19 -19.85 38.18
CA SER A 18 -27.86 -20.87 39.19
C SER A 18 -29.02 -21.84 39.39
N PRO A 19 -28.77 -23.09 39.80
CA PRO A 19 -29.19 -23.44 41.16
C PRO A 19 -28.26 -24.39 41.91
N SER A 20 -28.24 -24.18 43.22
CA SER A 20 -27.72 -25.03 44.28
C SER A 20 -28.43 -26.40 44.38
N PHE A 21 -27.64 -27.43 44.62
CA PHE A 21 -27.89 -28.73 45.30
C PHE A 21 -29.35 -29.19 45.54
N TRP A 22 -29.67 -30.39 45.06
CA TRP A 22 -30.15 -31.55 45.86
C TRP A 22 -30.05 -32.85 45.04
N GLU A 23 -29.57 -33.92 45.67
CA GLU A 23 -29.53 -35.29 45.15
C GLU A 23 -30.94 -35.88 45.01
N GLY A 24 -31.16 -36.65 43.95
CA GLY A 24 -32.39 -37.42 43.77
C GLY A 24 -32.37 -38.18 42.45
N ALA A 25 -32.11 -39.48 42.53
CA ALA A 25 -32.10 -40.41 41.42
C ALA A 25 -33.38 -40.34 40.58
N GLY A 26 -33.22 -40.22 39.26
CA GLY A 26 -34.32 -40.27 38.30
C GLY A 26 -33.81 -39.97 36.90
N GLY A 27 -33.52 -41.02 36.13
CA GLY A 27 -33.09 -40.90 34.75
C GLY A 27 -34.13 -40.14 33.92
N TRP A 28 -33.73 -38.98 33.42
CA TRP A 28 -34.35 -38.35 32.28
C TRP A 28 -33.34 -38.37 31.15
N VAL A 29 -33.50 -39.37 30.28
CA VAL A 29 -32.92 -39.38 28.94
C VAL A 29 -33.31 -38.05 28.31
N ILE A 30 -32.35 -37.16 28.09
CA ILE A 30 -32.54 -36.06 27.14
C ILE A 30 -32.73 -36.77 25.79
N ALA A 31 -33.98 -36.88 25.36
CA ALA A 31 -34.31 -37.38 24.04
C ALA A 31 -33.61 -36.47 23.03
N GLN A 32 -32.52 -36.97 22.42
CA GLN A 32 -32.05 -36.44 21.15
C GLN A 32 -33.26 -36.41 20.23
N GLN A 33 -33.58 -35.24 19.68
CA GLN A 33 -34.47 -35.21 18.52
C GLN A 33 -33.95 -36.24 17.51
N PRO A 34 -34.81 -37.05 16.89
CA PRO A 34 -34.35 -38.02 15.91
C PRO A 34 -33.62 -37.26 14.82
N SER A 35 -32.30 -37.39 14.79
CA SER A 35 -31.50 -36.88 13.69
C SER A 35 -31.99 -37.61 12.46
N THR A 36 -32.37 -36.85 11.45
CA THR A 36 -32.77 -37.43 10.16
C THR A 36 -31.62 -38.31 9.65
N ASP A 37 -31.93 -39.40 8.92
CA ASP A 37 -30.90 -40.28 8.33
C ASP A 37 -29.82 -39.45 7.59
N GLU A 38 -30.20 -38.31 7.01
CA GLU A 38 -29.30 -37.36 6.33
C GLU A 38 -28.36 -36.61 7.27
N GLN A 39 -28.86 -36.14 8.42
CA GLN A 39 -28.03 -35.53 9.46
C GLN A 39 -27.03 -36.53 10.03
N LEU A 40 -27.46 -37.78 10.24
CA LEU A 40 -26.58 -38.88 10.68
C LEU A 40 -25.49 -39.19 9.64
N ALA A 41 -25.85 -39.31 8.36
CA ALA A 41 -24.89 -39.56 7.29
C ALA A 41 -23.87 -38.41 7.16
N THR A 42 -24.31 -37.16 7.35
CA THR A 42 -23.44 -35.99 7.35
C THR A 42 -22.49 -36.00 8.54
N GLN A 43 -22.99 -36.33 9.74
CA GLN A 43 -22.19 -36.43 10.96
C GLN A 43 -21.13 -37.53 10.84
N TYR A 44 -21.50 -38.73 10.35
CA TYR A 44 -20.53 -39.80 10.10
C TYR A 44 -19.45 -39.39 9.09
N LEU A 45 -19.83 -38.67 8.02
CA LEU A 45 -18.87 -38.17 7.04
C LEU A 45 -17.91 -37.14 7.65
N GLN A 46 -18.40 -36.20 8.46
CA GLN A 46 -17.59 -35.21 9.17
C GLN A 46 -16.62 -35.86 10.17
N ASN A 47 -17.07 -36.92 10.85
CA ASN A 47 -16.25 -37.73 11.75
C ASN A 47 -15.27 -38.67 11.03
N LYS A 48 -15.26 -38.70 9.69
CA LYS A 48 -14.47 -39.63 8.85
C LYS A 48 -14.82 -41.11 9.08
N GLU A 49 -16.02 -41.41 9.60
CA GLU A 49 -16.58 -42.75 9.76
C GLU A 49 -17.18 -43.23 8.43
N TYR A 50 -16.32 -43.42 7.42
CA TYR A 50 -16.73 -43.68 6.03
C TYR A 50 -17.49 -45.00 5.87
N ASP A 51 -17.15 -46.01 6.68
CA ASP A 51 -17.78 -47.33 6.73
C ASP A 51 -19.25 -47.28 7.17
N LYS A 52 -19.58 -46.35 8.08
CA LYS A 52 -20.97 -46.11 8.49
C LYS A 52 -21.68 -45.19 7.51
N ALA A 53 -21.02 -44.11 7.09
CA ALA A 53 -21.58 -43.13 6.17
C ALA A 53 -21.98 -43.74 4.81
N VAL A 54 -21.17 -44.68 4.27
CA VAL A 54 -21.40 -45.28 2.95
C VAL A 54 -22.75 -46.00 2.86
N VAL A 55 -23.21 -46.61 3.95
CA VAL A 55 -24.50 -47.34 4.00
C VAL A 55 -25.67 -46.39 3.79
N TYR A 56 -25.63 -45.23 4.44
CA TYR A 56 -26.66 -44.20 4.28
C TYR A 56 -26.60 -43.57 2.88
N TYR A 57 -25.42 -43.20 2.40
CA TYR A 57 -25.29 -42.58 1.07
C TYR A 57 -25.62 -43.53 -0.07
N GLU A 58 -25.37 -44.84 0.05
CA GLU A 58 -25.83 -45.85 -0.91
C GLU A 58 -27.37 -45.92 -0.95
N LYS A 59 -28.01 -45.92 0.22
CA LYS A 59 -29.48 -45.91 0.35
C LYS A 59 -30.07 -44.63 -0.27
N PHE A 60 -29.45 -43.48 -0.07
CA PHE A 60 -29.93 -42.21 -0.63
C PHE A 60 -29.70 -42.12 -2.13
N PHE A 61 -28.54 -42.54 -2.63
CA PHE A 61 -28.20 -42.54 -4.05
C PHE A 61 -29.17 -43.38 -4.90
N ASN A 62 -29.77 -44.42 -4.33
CA ASN A 62 -30.74 -45.27 -5.02
C ASN A 62 -32.19 -44.76 -4.97
N LYS A 63 -32.47 -43.56 -4.42
CA LYS A 63 -33.80 -42.91 -4.41
C LYS A 63 -33.98 -41.89 -5.55
N ARG A 64 -35.19 -41.32 -5.65
CA ARG A 64 -35.61 -40.38 -6.73
C ARG A 64 -34.68 -39.17 -6.90
N ASP A 65 -34.14 -38.62 -5.81
CA ASP A 65 -33.19 -37.48 -5.82
C ASP A 65 -31.75 -37.91 -5.54
N GLY A 66 -31.43 -39.17 -5.88
CA GLY A 66 -30.17 -39.82 -5.51
C GLY A 66 -28.90 -39.12 -6.02
N ILE A 67 -29.00 -38.34 -7.11
CA ILE A 67 -27.86 -37.63 -7.70
C ILE A 67 -27.25 -36.58 -6.76
N THR A 68 -28.06 -35.99 -5.87
CA THR A 68 -27.59 -35.05 -4.84
C THR A 68 -26.57 -35.69 -3.90
N TYR A 69 -26.65 -37.00 -3.71
CA TYR A 69 -25.78 -37.76 -2.82
C TYR A 69 -24.63 -38.46 -3.55
N TYR A 70 -24.44 -38.19 -4.85
CA TYR A 70 -23.37 -38.79 -5.64
C TYR A 70 -21.97 -38.49 -5.09
N ASN A 71 -21.64 -37.20 -4.89
CA ASN A 71 -20.32 -36.78 -4.39
C ASN A 71 -19.96 -37.40 -3.02
N PRO A 72 -20.82 -37.31 -1.98
CA PRO A 72 -20.51 -37.93 -0.69
C PRO A 72 -20.43 -39.47 -0.79
N TYR A 73 -21.24 -40.10 -1.64
CA TYR A 73 -21.18 -41.55 -1.83
C TYR A 73 -19.85 -42.00 -2.47
N ILE A 74 -19.45 -41.34 -3.56
CA ILE A 74 -18.17 -41.60 -4.25
C ILE A 74 -16.98 -41.34 -3.31
N LEU A 75 -17.03 -40.27 -2.51
CA LEU A 75 -16.01 -39.97 -1.50
C LEU A 75 -15.87 -41.11 -0.48
N CYS A 76 -16.97 -41.59 0.09
CA CYS A 76 -16.95 -42.72 1.03
C CYS A 76 -16.36 -43.97 0.38
N LEU A 77 -16.82 -44.34 -0.81
CA LEU A 77 -16.33 -45.53 -1.51
C LEU A 77 -14.84 -45.44 -1.84
N ASN A 78 -14.34 -44.26 -2.25
CA ASN A 78 -12.92 -44.03 -2.49
C ASN A 78 -12.09 -44.15 -1.22
N LYS A 79 -12.56 -43.60 -0.09
CA LYS A 79 -11.86 -43.70 1.21
C LYS A 79 -11.82 -45.14 1.74
N LEU A 80 -12.83 -45.94 1.41
CA LEU A 80 -12.88 -47.38 1.70
C LEU A 80 -12.17 -48.23 0.63
N GLN A 81 -11.53 -47.62 -0.37
CA GLN A 81 -10.82 -48.29 -1.46
C GLN A 81 -11.71 -49.27 -2.27
N GLN A 82 -13.02 -49.04 -2.33
CA GLN A 82 -13.97 -49.88 -3.06
C GLN A 82 -14.07 -49.47 -4.55
N PHE A 83 -12.93 -49.45 -5.25
CA PHE A 83 -12.82 -48.87 -6.60
C PHE A 83 -13.73 -49.52 -7.65
N ASP A 84 -13.96 -50.84 -7.58
CA ASP A 84 -14.88 -51.54 -8.49
C ASP A 84 -16.33 -51.05 -8.34
N LYS A 85 -16.75 -50.71 -7.11
CA LYS A 85 -18.07 -50.15 -6.88
C LYS A 85 -18.13 -48.70 -7.36
N VAL A 86 -17.07 -47.92 -7.12
CA VAL A 86 -16.94 -46.55 -7.65
C VAL A 86 -17.14 -46.56 -9.16
N GLU A 87 -16.41 -47.41 -9.90
CA GLU A 87 -16.53 -47.51 -11.35
C GLU A 87 -17.98 -47.82 -11.79
N LYS A 88 -18.63 -48.80 -11.14
CA LYS A 88 -20.02 -49.17 -11.44
C LYS A 88 -20.99 -48.01 -11.21
N VAL A 89 -20.83 -47.29 -10.10
CA VAL A 89 -21.67 -46.13 -9.77
C VAL A 89 -21.46 -45.02 -10.80
N ILE A 90 -20.22 -44.65 -11.11
CA ILE A 90 -19.92 -43.61 -12.12
C ILE A 90 -20.51 -44.00 -13.48
N ARG A 91 -20.31 -45.23 -13.95
CA ARG A 91 -20.87 -45.71 -15.23
C ARG A 91 -22.40 -45.69 -15.25
N LYS A 92 -23.06 -46.01 -14.13
CA LYS A 92 -24.52 -45.89 -13.99
C LYS A 92 -24.95 -44.43 -14.11
N THR A 93 -24.25 -43.52 -13.43
CA THR A 93 -24.51 -42.08 -13.49
C THR A 93 -24.33 -41.51 -14.90
N ILE A 94 -23.25 -41.86 -15.60
CA ILE A 94 -23.01 -41.44 -16.99
C ILE A 94 -24.17 -41.86 -17.91
N LYS A 95 -24.70 -43.07 -17.74
CA LYS A 95 -25.85 -43.55 -18.53
C LYS A 95 -27.14 -42.79 -18.22
N GLN A 96 -27.34 -42.40 -16.97
CA GLN A 96 -28.52 -41.67 -16.52
C GLN A 96 -28.47 -40.18 -16.90
N TYR A 97 -27.27 -39.59 -16.93
CA TYR A 97 -27.03 -38.18 -17.21
C TYR A 97 -26.01 -38.01 -18.35
N PRO A 98 -26.32 -38.48 -19.58
CA PRO A 98 -25.36 -38.48 -20.69
C PRO A 98 -24.97 -37.08 -21.16
N GLN A 99 -25.76 -36.06 -20.80
CA GLN A 99 -25.50 -34.65 -21.12
C GLN A 99 -24.55 -33.97 -20.13
N ASN A 100 -24.15 -34.63 -19.04
CA ASN A 100 -23.19 -34.04 -18.10
C ASN A 100 -21.80 -34.71 -18.26
N PRO A 101 -20.84 -34.06 -18.94
CA PRO A 101 -19.53 -34.64 -19.19
C PRO A 101 -18.66 -34.73 -17.93
N THR A 102 -19.01 -34.07 -16.82
CA THR A 102 -18.21 -34.11 -15.57
C THR A 102 -18.13 -35.52 -14.99
N TYR A 103 -19.19 -36.33 -15.11
CA TYR A 103 -19.15 -37.73 -14.66
C TYR A 103 -18.19 -38.60 -15.50
N VAL A 104 -17.91 -38.21 -16.75
CA VAL A 104 -16.90 -38.87 -17.57
C VAL A 104 -15.49 -38.50 -17.10
N VAL A 105 -15.31 -37.28 -16.56
CA VAL A 105 -14.08 -36.89 -15.86
C VAL A 105 -13.88 -37.76 -14.63
N ASP A 106 -14.89 -37.95 -13.78
CA ASP A 106 -14.77 -38.81 -12.59
C ASP A 106 -14.28 -40.23 -12.94
N LEU A 107 -14.76 -40.80 -14.04
CA LEU A 107 -14.32 -42.10 -14.53
C LEU A 107 -12.85 -42.07 -14.99
N GLY A 108 -12.45 -41.00 -15.67
CA GLY A 108 -11.07 -40.78 -16.07
C GLY A 108 -10.14 -40.64 -14.86
N THR A 109 -10.54 -39.88 -13.85
CA THR A 109 -9.80 -39.67 -12.61
C THR A 109 -9.62 -40.98 -11.85
N LEU A 110 -10.68 -41.79 -11.75
CA LEU A 110 -10.59 -43.13 -11.17
C LEU A 110 -9.50 -43.96 -11.87
N TYR A 111 -9.48 -44.00 -13.21
CA TYR A 111 -8.47 -44.75 -13.95
C TYR A 111 -7.05 -44.21 -13.80
N LYS A 112 -6.86 -42.89 -13.77
CA LYS A 112 -5.53 -42.29 -13.51
C LYS A 112 -5.04 -42.67 -12.11
N ASN A 113 -5.92 -42.66 -11.12
CA ASN A 113 -5.60 -43.05 -9.74
C ASN A 113 -5.32 -44.55 -9.60
N SER A 114 -5.87 -45.40 -10.48
CA SER A 114 -5.59 -46.85 -10.56
C SER A 114 -4.38 -47.19 -11.45
N ASN A 115 -3.43 -46.27 -11.63
CA ASN A 115 -2.24 -46.42 -12.49
C ASN A 115 -2.53 -46.71 -13.98
N ASN A 116 -3.75 -46.44 -14.47
CA ASN A 116 -4.10 -46.58 -15.88
C ASN A 116 -4.27 -45.20 -16.54
N LYS A 117 -3.15 -44.49 -16.67
CA LYS A 117 -3.12 -43.09 -17.12
C LYS A 117 -3.68 -42.91 -18.53
N GLU A 118 -3.42 -43.86 -19.43
CA GLU A 118 -3.88 -43.81 -20.82
C GLU A 118 -5.42 -43.94 -20.93
N LYS A 119 -6.01 -44.94 -20.24
CA LYS A 119 -7.48 -45.07 -20.18
C LYS A 119 -8.12 -43.86 -19.51
N GLY A 120 -7.48 -43.29 -18.51
CA GLY A 120 -7.93 -42.06 -17.85
C GLY A 120 -7.97 -40.86 -18.80
N ASN A 121 -6.86 -40.59 -19.48
CA ASN A 121 -6.77 -39.52 -20.49
C ASN A 121 -7.81 -39.70 -21.61
N THR A 122 -8.06 -40.95 -22.04
CA THR A 122 -9.09 -41.26 -23.04
C THR A 122 -10.49 -40.83 -22.59
N GLN A 123 -10.83 -41.00 -21.29
CA GLN A 123 -12.10 -40.51 -20.76
C GLN A 123 -12.14 -38.98 -20.69
N TYR A 124 -11.05 -38.32 -20.31
CA TYR A 124 -10.98 -36.85 -20.30
C TYR A 124 -11.20 -36.26 -21.70
N GLU A 125 -10.53 -36.80 -22.72
CA GLU A 125 -10.75 -36.41 -24.11
C GLU A 125 -12.20 -36.67 -24.57
N LYS A 126 -12.79 -37.79 -24.12
CA LYS A 126 -14.19 -38.11 -24.42
C LYS A 126 -15.15 -37.09 -23.79
N ALA A 127 -14.90 -36.68 -22.55
CA ALA A 127 -15.69 -35.65 -21.87
C ALA A 127 -15.67 -34.33 -22.67
N ILE A 128 -14.49 -33.90 -23.10
CA ILE A 128 -14.32 -32.71 -23.95
C ILE A 128 -15.03 -32.92 -25.30
N LYS A 129 -14.91 -34.08 -25.93
CA LYS A 129 -15.59 -34.41 -27.20
C LYS A 129 -17.12 -34.32 -27.10
N GLN A 130 -17.71 -34.57 -25.93
CA GLN A 130 -19.16 -34.52 -25.70
C GLN A 130 -19.75 -33.14 -25.44
N LEU A 131 -18.90 -32.12 -25.21
CA LEU A 131 -19.35 -30.73 -25.02
C LEU A 131 -20.33 -30.28 -26.11
N GLN A 132 -21.42 -29.69 -25.67
CA GLN A 132 -22.44 -29.01 -26.46
C GLN A 132 -22.21 -27.49 -26.42
N PRO A 133 -22.86 -26.71 -27.30
CA PRO A 133 -22.76 -25.24 -27.32
C PRO A 133 -23.51 -24.59 -26.14
N ASP A 134 -23.12 -24.94 -24.91
CA ASP A 134 -23.70 -24.44 -23.67
C ASP A 134 -22.59 -23.90 -22.77
N GLN A 135 -22.62 -22.59 -22.51
CA GLN A 135 -21.56 -21.89 -21.78
C GLN A 135 -21.39 -22.45 -20.37
N LYS A 136 -22.49 -22.77 -19.68
CA LYS A 136 -22.46 -23.33 -18.33
C LYS A 136 -21.78 -24.70 -18.31
N GLN A 137 -22.14 -25.59 -19.22
CA GLN A 137 -21.52 -26.92 -19.32
C GLN A 137 -20.01 -26.84 -19.58
N ILE A 138 -19.56 -25.89 -20.40
CA ILE A 138 -18.13 -25.66 -20.66
C ILE A 138 -17.41 -25.24 -19.36
N PHE A 139 -17.98 -24.31 -18.60
CA PHE A 139 -17.46 -23.90 -17.29
C PHE A 139 -17.44 -25.06 -16.29
N ASP A 140 -18.53 -25.81 -16.17
CA ASP A 140 -18.64 -26.94 -15.24
C ASP A 140 -17.59 -28.02 -15.54
N LEU A 141 -17.36 -28.33 -16.82
CA LEU A 141 -16.33 -29.28 -17.24
C LEU A 141 -14.92 -28.75 -16.97
N ALA A 142 -14.64 -27.48 -17.32
CA ALA A 142 -13.33 -26.89 -17.10
C ALA A 142 -13.00 -26.82 -15.61
N ASN A 143 -13.96 -26.41 -14.77
CA ASN A 143 -13.82 -26.37 -13.31
C ASN A 143 -13.52 -27.74 -12.72
N SER A 144 -14.08 -28.81 -13.28
CA SER A 144 -13.76 -30.18 -12.87
C SER A 144 -12.28 -30.50 -13.13
N PHE A 145 -11.71 -30.09 -14.27
CA PHE A 145 -10.28 -30.22 -14.52
C PHE A 145 -9.41 -29.31 -13.65
N LEU A 146 -9.85 -28.07 -13.38
CA LEU A 146 -9.13 -27.13 -12.52
C LEU A 146 -9.01 -27.63 -11.08
N GLN A 147 -10.08 -28.21 -10.52
CA GLN A 147 -10.06 -28.82 -9.18
C GLN A 147 -9.06 -29.99 -9.10
N LEU A 148 -8.87 -30.69 -10.21
CA LEU A 148 -7.92 -31.80 -10.34
C LEU A 148 -6.50 -31.34 -10.72
N GLN A 149 -6.28 -30.04 -10.92
CA GLN A 149 -5.02 -29.46 -11.41
C GLN A 149 -4.60 -29.98 -12.79
N GLU A 150 -5.57 -30.41 -13.60
CA GLU A 150 -5.38 -30.91 -14.97
C GLU A 150 -5.44 -29.74 -15.96
N TRP A 151 -4.47 -28.83 -15.84
CA TRP A 151 -4.47 -27.52 -16.52
C TRP A 151 -4.63 -27.63 -18.05
N ASP A 152 -3.95 -28.58 -18.68
CA ASP A 152 -4.03 -28.78 -20.13
C ASP A 152 -5.44 -29.16 -20.60
N TYR A 153 -6.14 -29.98 -19.82
CA TYR A 153 -7.51 -30.38 -20.15
C TYR A 153 -8.51 -29.26 -19.88
N ALA A 154 -8.29 -28.42 -18.86
CA ALA A 154 -9.09 -27.21 -18.66
C ALA A 154 -8.92 -26.23 -19.84
N ILE A 155 -7.69 -26.01 -20.31
CA ILE A 155 -7.40 -25.17 -21.49
C ILE A 155 -8.09 -25.75 -22.74
N LEU A 156 -7.93 -27.05 -23.01
CA LEU A 156 -8.58 -27.72 -24.14
C LEU A 156 -10.11 -27.62 -24.09
N THR A 157 -10.69 -27.67 -22.89
CA THR A 157 -12.14 -27.51 -22.65
C THR A 157 -12.60 -26.13 -23.10
N TYR A 158 -11.95 -25.06 -22.61
CA TYR A 158 -12.28 -23.69 -23.01
C TYR A 158 -12.01 -23.42 -24.49
N GLN A 159 -10.89 -23.91 -25.04
CA GLN A 159 -10.58 -23.76 -26.47
C GLN A 159 -11.61 -24.45 -27.36
N LYS A 160 -12.11 -25.62 -26.95
CA LYS A 160 -13.23 -26.26 -27.64
C LYS A 160 -14.51 -25.45 -27.47
N GLY A 161 -14.79 -24.95 -26.27
CA GLY A 161 -15.90 -24.06 -25.97
C GLY A 161 -15.95 -22.84 -26.91
N ARG A 162 -14.83 -22.12 -27.02
CA ARG A 162 -14.62 -20.98 -27.93
C ARG A 162 -15.03 -21.33 -29.37
N LYS A 163 -14.63 -22.52 -29.86
CA LYS A 163 -14.95 -23.00 -31.22
C LYS A 163 -16.44 -23.31 -31.40
N ILE A 164 -17.07 -24.01 -30.46
CA ILE A 164 -18.47 -24.46 -30.61
C ILE A 164 -19.49 -23.36 -30.33
N LEU A 165 -19.12 -22.34 -29.55
CA LEU A 165 -19.95 -21.16 -29.31
C LEU A 165 -19.83 -20.09 -30.41
N ASN A 166 -18.99 -20.30 -31.44
CA ASN A 166 -18.83 -19.41 -32.60
C ASN A 166 -18.68 -17.91 -32.23
N GLY A 167 -17.84 -17.61 -31.24
CA GLY A 167 -17.56 -16.22 -30.84
C GLY A 167 -18.57 -15.57 -29.89
N PHE A 168 -19.63 -16.29 -29.45
CA PHE A 168 -20.54 -15.77 -28.41
C PHE A 168 -19.81 -15.48 -27.10
N TYR A 169 -18.85 -16.33 -26.73
CA TYR A 169 -18.00 -16.13 -25.56
C TYR A 169 -16.59 -16.66 -25.83
N PRO A 170 -15.54 -15.83 -25.76
CA PRO A 170 -14.21 -16.20 -26.24
C PRO A 170 -13.32 -16.87 -25.18
N PHE A 171 -13.70 -16.86 -23.90
CA PHE A 171 -12.97 -17.50 -22.78
C PHE A 171 -11.51 -17.04 -22.60
N ASN A 172 -11.07 -15.90 -23.14
CA ASN A 172 -9.66 -15.50 -23.05
C ASN A 172 -9.21 -15.31 -21.59
N ALA A 173 -10.03 -14.66 -20.76
CA ALA A 173 -9.69 -14.41 -19.36
C ALA A 173 -9.55 -15.71 -18.56
N GLU A 174 -10.46 -16.67 -18.79
CA GLU A 174 -10.41 -17.99 -18.18
C GLU A 174 -9.15 -18.74 -18.61
N ILE A 175 -8.87 -18.79 -19.91
CA ILE A 175 -7.71 -19.49 -20.44
C ILE A 175 -6.42 -18.84 -19.91
N ALA A 176 -6.37 -17.51 -19.85
CA ALA A 176 -5.25 -16.78 -19.27
C ALA A 176 -5.04 -17.14 -17.79
N ASP A 177 -6.11 -17.19 -16.97
CA ASP A 177 -6.01 -17.65 -15.57
C ASP A 177 -5.46 -19.06 -15.46
N VAL A 178 -5.90 -19.99 -16.33
CA VAL A 178 -5.36 -21.37 -16.33
C VAL A 178 -3.88 -21.40 -16.71
N TYR A 179 -3.47 -20.64 -17.73
CA TYR A 179 -2.05 -20.51 -18.10
C TYR A 179 -1.22 -19.94 -16.95
N GLY A 180 -1.73 -18.91 -16.27
CA GLY A 180 -1.10 -18.33 -15.08
C GLY A 180 -0.90 -19.35 -13.95
N ARG A 181 -1.92 -20.16 -13.64
CA ARG A 181 -1.83 -21.26 -12.64
C ARG A 181 -0.86 -22.37 -13.06
N LYS A 182 -0.74 -22.63 -14.36
CA LYS A 182 0.22 -23.58 -14.93
C LYS A 182 1.66 -23.07 -14.89
N GLY A 183 1.88 -21.77 -14.68
CA GLY A 183 3.18 -21.11 -14.76
C GLY A 183 3.59 -20.70 -16.17
N ASP A 184 2.69 -20.82 -17.15
CA ASP A 184 2.91 -20.39 -18.53
C ASP A 184 2.55 -18.91 -18.70
N ILE A 185 3.48 -18.05 -18.32
CA ILE A 185 3.27 -16.59 -18.33
C ILE A 185 3.07 -16.08 -19.76
N THR A 186 3.79 -16.63 -20.73
CA THR A 186 3.67 -16.23 -22.14
C THR A 186 2.25 -16.50 -22.64
N GLY A 187 1.75 -17.73 -22.46
CA GLY A 187 0.38 -18.09 -22.86
C GLY A 187 -0.70 -17.25 -22.15
N MET A 188 -0.49 -16.92 -20.86
CA MET A 188 -1.38 -16.03 -20.11
C MET A 188 -1.43 -14.64 -20.74
N VAL A 189 -0.27 -14.03 -21.00
CA VAL A 189 -0.20 -12.68 -21.55
C VAL A 189 -0.78 -12.64 -22.95
N ASP A 190 -0.45 -13.62 -23.80
CA ASP A 190 -0.97 -13.70 -25.17
C ASP A 190 -2.50 -13.73 -25.20
N GLU A 191 -3.15 -14.51 -24.32
CA GLU A 191 -4.61 -14.56 -24.25
C GLU A 191 -5.22 -13.25 -23.76
N TYR A 192 -4.61 -12.56 -22.79
CA TYR A 192 -5.05 -11.23 -22.39
C TYR A 192 -4.87 -10.18 -23.50
N LEU A 193 -3.77 -10.24 -24.24
CA LEU A 193 -3.54 -9.33 -25.36
C LEU A 193 -4.51 -9.60 -26.51
N ASN A 194 -4.86 -10.86 -26.76
CA ASN A 194 -5.90 -11.21 -27.73
C ASN A 194 -7.29 -10.73 -27.29
N LEU A 195 -7.61 -10.82 -25.99
CA LEU A 195 -8.84 -10.25 -25.44
C LEU A 195 -8.96 -8.74 -25.73
N LEU A 196 -7.88 -7.99 -25.54
CA LEU A 196 -7.86 -6.55 -25.86
C LEU A 196 -7.83 -6.27 -27.35
N ASP A 197 -7.21 -7.13 -28.15
CA ASP A 197 -7.22 -7.01 -29.60
C ASP A 197 -8.66 -7.09 -30.15
N GLU A 198 -9.49 -7.97 -29.57
CA GLU A 198 -10.90 -8.15 -29.91
C GLU A 198 -11.80 -7.07 -29.30
N ASN A 199 -11.61 -6.73 -28.03
CA ASN A 199 -12.43 -5.77 -27.32
C ASN A 199 -11.61 -4.88 -26.35
N ASN A 200 -11.38 -3.63 -26.76
CA ASN A 200 -10.64 -2.64 -25.98
C ASN A 200 -11.29 -2.33 -24.61
N ASP A 201 -12.61 -2.51 -24.45
CA ASP A 201 -13.32 -2.23 -23.20
C ASP A 201 -12.93 -3.22 -22.08
N GLN A 202 -12.24 -4.32 -22.42
CA GLN A 202 -11.74 -5.31 -21.48
C GLN A 202 -10.43 -4.90 -20.77
N MET A 203 -9.98 -3.65 -20.92
CA MET A 203 -8.78 -3.12 -20.27
C MET A 203 -8.76 -3.44 -18.77
N GLN A 204 -9.86 -3.19 -18.07
CA GLN A 204 -9.93 -3.45 -16.63
C GLN A 204 -9.79 -4.93 -16.29
N THR A 205 -10.37 -5.82 -17.11
CA THR A 205 -10.25 -7.28 -16.94
C THR A 205 -8.80 -7.72 -17.05
N VAL A 206 -8.07 -7.23 -18.07
CA VAL A 206 -6.65 -7.53 -18.26
C VAL A 206 -5.80 -6.96 -17.14
N GLN A 207 -6.04 -5.71 -16.75
CA GLN A 207 -5.32 -5.09 -15.62
C GLN A 207 -5.51 -5.90 -14.33
N ASN A 208 -6.75 -6.32 -14.02
CA ASN A 208 -7.03 -7.16 -12.86
C ASN A 208 -6.32 -8.51 -12.93
N GLY A 209 -6.28 -9.14 -14.12
CA GLY A 209 -5.61 -10.41 -14.36
C GLY A 209 -4.09 -10.34 -14.24
N LEU A 210 -3.50 -9.20 -14.62
CA LEU A 210 -2.06 -8.96 -14.52
C LEU A 210 -1.65 -8.39 -13.16
N GLN A 211 -2.57 -7.79 -12.39
CA GLN A 211 -2.29 -7.16 -11.09
C GLN A 211 -1.51 -8.04 -10.10
N PRO A 212 -1.78 -9.37 -9.99
CA PRO A 212 -1.00 -10.24 -9.11
C PRO A 212 0.49 -10.28 -9.44
N SER A 213 0.89 -9.93 -10.66
CA SER A 213 2.31 -9.83 -11.07
C SER A 213 3.03 -8.63 -10.44
N PHE A 214 2.28 -7.65 -9.91
CA PHE A 214 2.80 -6.44 -9.27
C PHE A 214 2.52 -6.42 -7.76
N GLY A 215 2.23 -7.57 -7.16
CA GLY A 215 1.99 -7.71 -5.72
C GLY A 215 3.22 -7.39 -4.85
N GLU A 216 3.13 -7.66 -3.55
CA GLU A 216 4.20 -7.36 -2.59
C GLU A 216 5.55 -8.01 -2.95
N GLU A 217 5.52 -9.09 -3.74
CA GLU A 217 6.68 -9.80 -4.26
C GLU A 217 6.76 -9.55 -5.78
N LYS A 218 7.72 -8.72 -6.20
CA LYS A 218 7.99 -8.46 -7.63
C LYS A 218 8.64 -9.70 -8.26
N ASP A 219 7.93 -10.40 -9.12
CA ASP A 219 8.52 -11.42 -9.99
C ASP A 219 9.11 -10.76 -11.24
N GLU A 220 10.39 -10.41 -11.17
CA GLU A 220 11.10 -9.75 -12.27
C GLU A 220 11.10 -10.58 -13.56
N LYS A 221 11.13 -11.91 -13.47
CA LYS A 221 11.11 -12.78 -14.66
C LYS A 221 9.76 -12.69 -15.34
N LYS A 222 8.67 -12.82 -14.58
CA LYS A 222 7.30 -12.68 -15.08
C LYS A 222 7.07 -11.29 -15.67
N ASN A 223 7.50 -10.23 -14.99
CA ASN A 223 7.34 -8.86 -15.49
C ASN A 223 8.14 -8.62 -16.77
N ASN A 224 9.35 -9.17 -16.88
CA ASN A 224 10.13 -9.10 -18.12
C ASN A 224 9.43 -9.83 -19.28
N ILE A 225 8.78 -10.97 -19.03
CA ILE A 225 7.97 -11.66 -20.05
C ILE A 225 6.78 -10.79 -20.46
N ILE A 226 5.99 -10.29 -19.50
CA ILE A 226 4.83 -9.42 -19.77
C ILE A 226 5.24 -8.22 -20.62
N LYS A 227 6.31 -7.52 -20.22
CA LYS A 227 6.86 -6.37 -20.96
C LYS A 227 7.29 -6.76 -22.38
N THR A 228 7.95 -7.90 -22.54
CA THR A 228 8.45 -8.36 -23.84
C THR A 228 7.31 -8.66 -24.80
N GLU A 229 6.27 -9.39 -24.36
CA GLU A 229 5.12 -9.71 -25.20
C GLU A 229 4.28 -8.45 -25.53
N LEU A 230 4.10 -7.53 -24.57
CA LEU A 230 3.49 -6.23 -24.84
C LEU A 230 4.23 -5.45 -25.92
N LEU A 231 5.57 -5.37 -25.83
CA LEU A 231 6.39 -4.68 -26.82
C LEU A 231 6.29 -5.32 -28.20
N LYS A 232 6.29 -6.66 -28.29
CA LYS A 232 6.09 -7.38 -29.56
C LYS A 232 4.71 -7.08 -30.16
N LYS A 233 3.64 -7.05 -29.35
CA LYS A 233 2.29 -6.73 -29.81
C LYS A 233 2.19 -5.28 -30.30
N ILE A 234 2.81 -4.33 -29.61
CA ILE A 234 2.90 -2.93 -30.06
C ILE A 234 3.69 -2.81 -31.37
N GLN A 235 4.81 -3.53 -31.52
CA GLN A 235 5.61 -3.49 -32.75
C GLN A 235 4.85 -4.07 -33.95
N SER A 236 4.09 -5.14 -33.75
CA SER A 236 3.30 -5.79 -34.80
C SER A 236 2.01 -5.04 -35.14
N GLN A 237 1.41 -4.33 -34.18
CA GLN A 237 0.18 -3.56 -34.35
C GLN A 237 0.32 -2.14 -33.78
N PRO A 238 1.19 -1.30 -34.39
CA PRO A 238 1.50 0.03 -33.83
C PRO A 238 0.27 0.93 -33.71
N ASP A 239 -0.71 0.79 -34.60
CA ASP A 239 -1.91 1.64 -34.62
C ASP A 239 -2.89 1.32 -33.48
N LYS A 240 -2.77 0.16 -32.82
CA LYS A 240 -3.62 -0.22 -31.68
C LYS A 240 -3.13 0.42 -30.38
N ILE A 241 -3.66 1.62 -30.10
CA ILE A 241 -3.32 2.44 -28.93
C ILE A 241 -3.47 1.67 -27.60
N VAL A 242 -4.46 0.77 -27.50
CA VAL A 242 -4.77 0.00 -26.29
C VAL A 242 -3.55 -0.74 -25.70
N PHE A 243 -2.65 -1.25 -26.54
CA PHE A 243 -1.44 -1.94 -26.06
C PHE A 243 -0.41 -0.97 -25.48
N SER A 244 -0.28 0.22 -26.08
CA SER A 244 0.56 1.29 -25.55
C SER A 244 0.04 1.79 -24.21
N GLU A 245 -1.28 1.92 -24.05
CA GLU A 245 -1.90 2.28 -22.76
C GLU A 245 -1.65 1.21 -21.69
N LEU A 246 -1.78 -0.07 -22.05
CA LEU A 246 -1.47 -1.17 -21.14
C LEU A 246 0.01 -1.18 -20.74
N LEU A 247 0.93 -0.86 -21.66
CA LEU A 247 2.36 -0.74 -21.37
C LEU A 247 2.67 0.45 -20.45
N ILE A 248 1.98 1.59 -20.61
CA ILE A 248 2.11 2.73 -19.70
C ILE A 248 1.63 2.34 -18.31
N TRP A 249 0.46 1.71 -18.21
CA TRP A 249 -0.06 1.19 -16.95
C TRP A 249 0.91 0.19 -16.31
N PHE A 250 1.45 -0.74 -17.08
CA PHE A 250 2.47 -1.69 -16.64
C PHE A 250 3.68 -0.98 -16.02
N PHE A 251 4.23 0.02 -16.69
CA PHE A 251 5.37 0.78 -16.17
C PHE A 251 5.04 1.55 -14.89
N ILE A 252 3.82 2.08 -14.77
CA ILE A 252 3.35 2.71 -13.53
C ILE A 252 3.29 1.68 -12.39
N GLN A 253 2.75 0.48 -12.62
CA GLN A 253 2.72 -0.60 -11.62
C GLN A 253 4.12 -1.03 -11.20
N GLU A 254 5.07 -1.06 -12.13
CA GLU A 254 6.48 -1.36 -11.83
C GLU A 254 7.21 -0.23 -11.09
N LYS A 255 6.59 0.95 -10.92
CA LYS A 255 7.20 2.22 -10.50
C LYS A 255 8.29 2.72 -11.46
N ASN A 256 8.28 2.25 -12.70
CA ASN A 256 9.17 2.74 -13.76
C ASN A 256 8.55 3.96 -14.45
N PHE A 257 8.45 5.07 -13.71
CA PHE A 257 7.83 6.29 -14.23
C PHE A 257 8.57 6.86 -15.44
N ASN A 258 9.89 6.70 -15.52
CA ASN A 258 10.66 7.16 -16.68
C ASN A 258 10.27 6.36 -17.96
N GLY A 259 10.05 5.04 -17.85
CA GLY A 259 9.49 4.24 -18.93
C GLY A 259 8.09 4.69 -19.33
N ALA A 260 7.22 4.93 -18.34
CA ALA A 260 5.87 5.45 -18.57
C ALA A 260 5.90 6.82 -19.27
N PHE A 261 6.83 7.71 -18.91
CA PHE A 261 7.02 9.02 -19.53
C PHE A 261 7.40 8.90 -21.00
N ILE A 262 8.35 8.03 -21.35
CA ILE A 262 8.77 7.83 -22.75
C ILE A 262 7.60 7.37 -23.61
N GLN A 263 6.84 6.36 -23.15
CA GLN A 263 5.69 5.82 -23.89
C GLN A 263 4.56 6.84 -23.98
N SER A 264 4.25 7.51 -22.88
CA SER A 264 3.22 8.54 -22.84
C SER A 264 3.59 9.71 -23.76
N LYS A 265 4.87 10.12 -23.83
CA LYS A 265 5.32 11.20 -24.70
C LYS A 265 5.16 10.83 -26.17
N ALA A 266 5.39 9.57 -26.52
CA ALA A 266 5.16 9.06 -27.86
C ALA A 266 3.66 9.08 -28.22
N LEU A 267 2.78 8.66 -27.30
CA LEU A 267 1.33 8.71 -27.51
C LEU A 267 0.80 10.14 -27.63
N ASP A 268 1.22 11.05 -26.75
CA ASP A 268 0.80 12.46 -26.79
C ASP A 268 1.09 13.10 -28.15
N LYS A 269 2.27 12.83 -28.71
CA LYS A 269 2.65 13.31 -30.04
C LYS A 269 1.81 12.69 -31.16
N ARG A 270 1.48 11.40 -31.04
CA ARG A 270 0.71 10.67 -32.05
C ARG A 270 -0.76 11.07 -32.06
N LEU A 271 -1.31 11.36 -30.89
CA LEU A 271 -2.73 11.65 -30.68
C LEU A 271 -3.03 13.15 -30.60
N HIS A 272 -2.00 14.01 -30.61
CA HIS A 272 -2.13 15.46 -30.49
C HIS A 272 -2.93 15.90 -29.25
N GLU A 273 -2.65 15.26 -28.11
CA GLU A 273 -3.35 15.52 -26.84
C GLU A 273 -2.84 16.77 -26.10
N GLU A 274 -1.96 17.54 -26.73
CA GLU A 274 -1.48 18.83 -26.21
C GLU A 274 -0.94 18.82 -24.77
N GLY A 275 -0.48 17.67 -24.26
CA GLY A 275 0.09 17.53 -22.92
C GLY A 275 -0.86 17.02 -21.85
N ASP A 276 -2.13 16.72 -22.15
CA ASP A 276 -3.11 16.22 -21.15
C ASP A 276 -2.57 15.05 -20.35
N ARG A 277 -2.14 13.98 -21.04
CA ARG A 277 -1.62 12.79 -20.36
C ARG A 277 -0.33 13.05 -19.60
N MET A 278 0.44 14.03 -20.02
CA MET A 278 1.69 14.42 -19.36
C MET A 278 1.40 15.13 -18.05
N MET A 279 0.35 15.97 -18.00
CA MET A 279 -0.11 16.57 -16.75
C MET A 279 -0.53 15.49 -15.75
N THR A 280 -1.35 14.53 -16.18
CA THR A 280 -1.81 13.41 -15.31
C THR A 280 -0.64 12.53 -14.84
N LEU A 281 0.25 12.12 -15.75
CA LEU A 281 1.41 11.29 -15.41
C LEU A 281 2.37 12.05 -14.48
N GLY A 282 2.58 13.34 -14.73
CA GLY A 282 3.45 14.19 -13.92
C GLY A 282 2.97 14.29 -12.47
N GLN A 283 1.67 14.54 -12.28
CA GLN A 283 1.04 14.60 -10.96
C GLN A 283 1.13 13.25 -10.24
N LEU A 284 0.86 12.15 -10.95
CA LEU A 284 0.98 10.80 -10.40
C LEU A 284 2.43 10.46 -10.00
N ALA A 285 3.42 10.87 -10.80
CA ALA A 285 4.83 10.68 -10.47
C ALA A 285 5.21 11.47 -9.20
N VAL A 286 4.79 12.74 -9.10
CA VAL A 286 5.03 13.56 -7.91
C VAL A 286 4.36 12.98 -6.66
N SER A 287 3.14 12.46 -6.76
CA SER A 287 2.46 11.81 -5.63
C SER A 287 3.12 10.51 -5.19
N ASN A 288 3.96 9.91 -6.05
CA ASN A 288 4.77 8.73 -5.76
C ASN A 288 6.23 9.07 -5.43
N GLU A 289 6.54 10.35 -5.14
CA GLU A 289 7.89 10.85 -4.79
C GLU A 289 8.94 10.74 -5.92
N GLU A 290 8.46 10.53 -7.15
CA GLU A 290 9.24 10.47 -8.39
C GLU A 290 9.33 11.85 -9.03
N TYR A 291 9.87 12.79 -8.25
CA TYR A 291 9.87 14.22 -8.55
C TYR A 291 10.57 14.58 -9.86
N GLU A 292 11.66 13.89 -10.20
CA GLU A 292 12.40 14.17 -11.44
C GLU A 292 11.58 13.84 -12.68
N THR A 293 10.93 12.68 -12.69
CA THR A 293 10.08 12.28 -13.81
C THR A 293 8.84 13.15 -13.89
N GLY A 294 8.26 13.52 -12.73
CA GLY A 294 7.17 14.48 -12.67
C GLY A 294 7.55 15.82 -13.32
N ALA A 295 8.70 16.37 -12.94
CA ALA A 295 9.23 17.60 -13.53
C ALA A 295 9.47 17.47 -15.05
N LYS A 296 9.98 16.33 -15.55
CA LYS A 296 10.12 16.07 -16.99
C LYS A 296 8.78 16.08 -17.74
N CYS A 297 7.72 15.54 -17.13
CA CYS A 297 6.39 15.55 -17.73
C CYS A 297 5.88 16.99 -17.90
N PHE A 298 5.96 17.81 -16.85
CA PHE A 298 5.53 19.20 -16.91
C PHE A 298 6.41 20.05 -17.84
N GLN A 299 7.73 19.82 -17.83
CA GLN A 299 8.67 20.47 -18.74
C GLN A 299 8.30 20.21 -20.20
N TYR A 300 7.91 18.98 -20.55
CA TYR A 300 7.45 18.66 -21.90
C TYR A 300 6.19 19.47 -22.30
N VAL A 301 5.26 19.71 -21.38
CA VAL A 301 4.07 20.54 -21.65
C VAL A 301 4.46 22.01 -21.82
N ILE A 302 5.38 22.53 -21.00
CA ILE A 302 5.91 23.89 -21.09
C ILE A 302 6.58 24.13 -22.45
N GLU A 303 7.31 23.14 -22.97
CA GLU A 303 7.99 23.18 -24.28
C GLU A 303 7.04 23.28 -25.47
N LYS A 304 5.74 22.99 -25.31
CA LYS A 304 4.72 23.20 -26.36
C LYS A 304 4.36 24.68 -26.57
N GLY A 305 4.74 25.56 -25.63
CA GLY A 305 4.58 27.01 -25.77
C GLY A 305 3.55 27.63 -24.83
N LYS A 306 3.58 28.96 -24.72
CA LYS A 306 2.79 29.74 -23.75
C LYS A 306 1.28 29.74 -24.02
N GLU A 307 0.90 29.53 -25.29
CA GLU A 307 -0.51 29.47 -25.71
C GLU A 307 -1.19 28.14 -25.33
N ASN A 308 -0.41 27.13 -24.90
CA ASN A 308 -0.96 25.88 -24.45
C ASN A 308 -1.77 26.10 -23.15
N TYR A 309 -3.01 25.62 -23.09
CA TYR A 309 -3.90 25.84 -21.94
C TYR A 309 -3.38 25.25 -20.63
N HIS A 310 -2.49 24.25 -20.69
CA HIS A 310 -1.82 23.69 -19.51
C HIS A 310 -0.56 24.45 -19.09
N TYR A 311 -0.07 25.42 -19.88
CA TYR A 311 1.21 26.07 -19.66
C TYR A 311 1.38 26.57 -18.22
N VAL A 312 0.39 27.33 -17.73
CA VAL A 312 0.42 27.91 -16.38
C VAL A 312 0.49 26.80 -15.33
N ASN A 313 -0.40 25.80 -15.41
CA ASN A 313 -0.43 24.69 -14.45
C ASN A 313 0.86 23.86 -14.49
N ALA A 314 1.40 23.58 -15.68
CA ALA A 314 2.65 22.86 -15.85
C ALA A 314 3.84 23.63 -15.22
N ARG A 315 3.90 24.96 -15.39
CA ARG A 315 4.91 25.82 -14.75
C ARG A 315 4.85 25.71 -13.22
N MET A 316 3.66 25.80 -12.65
CA MET A 316 3.47 25.70 -11.21
C MET A 316 3.84 24.30 -10.68
N GLU A 317 3.36 23.24 -11.32
CA GLU A 317 3.60 21.87 -10.88
C GLU A 317 5.06 21.42 -11.08
N MET A 318 5.74 21.91 -12.11
CA MET A 318 7.18 21.67 -12.29
C MET A 318 7.97 22.26 -11.12
N LEU A 319 7.67 23.50 -10.72
CA LEU A 319 8.32 24.13 -9.57
C LEU A 319 7.99 23.41 -8.28
N ASN A 320 6.74 23.02 -8.08
CA ASN A 320 6.31 22.22 -6.93
C ASN A 320 7.07 20.88 -6.84
N ALA A 321 7.26 20.19 -7.97
CA ALA A 321 8.04 18.95 -8.03
C ALA A 321 9.50 19.18 -7.65
N LYS A 322 10.16 20.20 -8.21
CA LYS A 322 11.55 20.56 -7.88
C LYS A 322 11.70 20.98 -6.40
N TYR A 323 10.76 21.76 -5.90
CA TYR A 323 10.67 22.14 -4.48
C TYR A 323 10.57 20.92 -3.57
N LYS A 324 9.60 20.02 -3.81
CA LYS A 324 9.48 18.79 -3.03
C LYS A 324 10.74 17.95 -3.09
N LYS A 325 11.41 17.85 -4.24
CA LYS A 325 12.72 17.16 -4.33
C LYS A 325 13.72 17.78 -3.37
N ALA A 326 13.94 19.09 -3.42
CA ALA A 326 14.91 19.80 -2.60
C ALA A 326 14.58 19.75 -1.10
N THR A 327 13.30 19.79 -0.71
CA THR A 327 12.89 19.83 0.70
C THR A 327 12.73 18.45 1.34
N THR A 328 12.62 17.37 0.55
CA THR A 328 12.42 16.00 1.07
C THR A 328 13.62 15.08 0.87
N LYS A 329 14.38 15.25 -0.22
CA LYS A 329 15.61 14.51 -0.47
C LYS A 329 16.77 15.44 -0.13
N PHE A 330 17.59 15.08 0.86
CA PHE A 330 18.77 15.84 1.30
C PHE A 330 19.93 15.78 0.28
N ASP A 331 19.60 15.74 -1.00
CA ASP A 331 20.49 15.62 -2.15
C ASP A 331 20.39 16.91 -2.98
N TYR A 332 21.00 17.97 -2.46
CA TYR A 332 21.06 19.28 -3.12
C TYR A 332 22.35 20.00 -2.74
N THR A 333 22.80 20.88 -3.63
CA THR A 333 23.86 21.85 -3.38
C THR A 333 23.27 23.24 -3.08
N PRO A 334 24.04 24.14 -2.45
CA PRO A 334 23.60 25.54 -2.28
C PRO A 334 23.23 26.23 -3.61
N ASN A 335 23.91 25.88 -4.70
CA ASN A 335 23.59 26.42 -6.02
C ASN A 335 22.24 25.94 -6.53
N ASP A 336 21.86 24.69 -6.29
CA ASP A 336 20.56 24.16 -6.69
C ASP A 336 19.41 24.92 -6.01
N LEU A 337 19.58 25.29 -4.73
CA LEU A 337 18.60 26.07 -3.99
C LEU A 337 18.48 27.50 -4.52
N LEU A 338 19.59 28.15 -4.87
CA LEU A 338 19.60 29.48 -5.47
C LEU A 338 18.98 29.48 -6.87
N GLU A 339 19.27 28.45 -7.67
CA GLU A 339 18.62 28.28 -8.98
C GLU A 339 17.12 28.08 -8.83
N LEU A 340 16.70 27.28 -7.85
CA LEU A 340 15.28 27.05 -7.57
C LEU A 340 14.57 28.34 -7.13
N GLU A 341 15.16 29.12 -6.22
CA GLU A 341 14.66 30.43 -5.81
C GLU A 341 14.50 31.38 -7.01
N ASN A 342 15.51 31.43 -7.88
CA ASN A 342 15.45 32.24 -9.10
C ASN A 342 14.32 31.77 -10.04
N ASN A 343 14.15 30.46 -10.20
CA ASN A 343 13.07 29.89 -11.02
C ASN A 343 11.68 30.23 -10.46
N PHE A 344 11.51 30.23 -9.13
CA PHE A 344 10.28 30.72 -8.49
C PHE A 344 10.05 32.21 -8.79
N THR A 345 11.08 33.03 -8.62
CA THR A 345 11.00 34.48 -8.85
C THR A 345 10.62 34.81 -10.29
N ILE A 346 11.28 34.18 -11.27
CA ILE A 346 10.96 34.33 -12.70
C ILE A 346 9.51 33.93 -12.98
N THR A 347 9.05 32.82 -12.41
CA THR A 347 7.69 32.31 -12.65
C THR A 347 6.63 33.20 -12.01
N LEU A 348 6.87 33.73 -10.82
CA LEU A 348 5.96 34.69 -10.17
C LEU A 348 5.94 36.05 -10.90
N ASN A 349 7.06 36.47 -11.50
CA ASN A 349 7.09 37.66 -12.34
C ASN A 349 6.32 37.44 -13.66
N GLU A 350 6.36 36.23 -14.21
CA GLU A 350 5.65 35.86 -15.44
C GLU A 350 4.14 35.70 -15.22
N LEU A 351 3.74 34.93 -14.20
CA LEU A 351 2.33 34.60 -13.93
C LEU A 351 1.62 35.65 -13.07
N GLY A 352 2.38 36.55 -12.46
CA GLY A 352 1.90 37.50 -11.47
C GLY A 352 1.75 36.88 -10.07
N LYS A 353 1.62 37.76 -9.07
CA LYS A 353 1.29 37.40 -7.69
C LYS A 353 -0.21 37.54 -7.48
N ILE A 354 -0.92 36.43 -7.72
CA ILE A 354 -2.38 36.37 -7.70
C ILE A 354 -2.85 35.19 -6.84
N PRO A 355 -4.15 35.10 -6.48
CA PRO A 355 -4.65 33.97 -5.69
C PRO A 355 -4.23 32.59 -6.22
N GLY A 356 -4.19 32.40 -7.55
CA GLY A 356 -3.76 31.15 -8.18
C GLY A 356 -2.29 30.77 -7.95
N THR A 357 -1.42 31.74 -7.68
CA THR A 357 0.02 31.52 -7.45
C THR A 357 0.42 31.58 -5.98
N ALA A 358 -0.54 31.76 -5.07
CA ALA A 358 -0.29 31.94 -3.63
C ALA A 358 0.47 30.75 -3.00
N ILE A 359 0.21 29.51 -3.47
CA ILE A 359 0.98 28.32 -3.03
C ILE A 359 2.45 28.39 -3.47
N LEU A 360 2.74 28.93 -4.66
CA LEU A 360 4.14 29.14 -5.08
C LEU A 360 4.82 30.20 -4.22
N MET A 361 4.11 31.27 -3.84
CA MET A 361 4.61 32.29 -2.93
C MET A 361 4.96 31.69 -1.56
N LYS A 362 4.09 30.82 -1.03
CA LYS A 362 4.34 30.06 0.21
C LYS A 362 5.58 29.17 0.09
N ASN A 363 5.70 28.38 -0.98
CA ASN A 363 6.83 27.48 -1.18
C ASN A 363 8.16 28.24 -1.34
N LEU A 364 8.14 29.38 -2.04
CA LEU A 364 9.29 30.28 -2.15
C LEU A 364 9.68 30.83 -0.77
N ALA A 365 8.72 31.27 0.04
CA ALA A 365 8.99 31.74 1.39
C ALA A 365 9.63 30.65 2.28
N HIS A 366 9.12 29.42 2.20
CA HIS A 366 9.69 28.29 2.94
C HIS A 366 11.16 28.04 2.53
N LEU A 367 11.42 27.99 1.22
CA LEU A 367 12.78 27.85 0.69
C LEU A 367 13.69 28.98 1.19
N GLN A 368 13.22 30.22 1.09
CA GLN A 368 13.96 31.41 1.52
C GLN A 368 14.29 31.37 3.01
N ALA A 369 13.30 31.16 3.88
CA ALA A 369 13.50 31.18 5.32
C ALA A 369 14.31 29.99 5.83
N PHE A 370 13.93 28.76 5.45
CA PHE A 370 14.45 27.55 6.09
C PHE A 370 15.68 26.97 5.42
N PHE A 371 15.97 27.33 4.17
CA PHE A 371 17.11 26.79 3.42
C PHE A 371 18.13 27.86 3.01
N LEU A 372 17.67 29.09 2.71
CA LEU A 372 18.54 30.19 2.26
C LEU A 372 18.80 31.25 3.34
N ASN A 373 18.18 31.14 4.51
CA ASN A 373 18.30 32.08 5.63
C ASN A 373 17.89 33.53 5.25
N LYS A 374 16.90 33.67 4.36
CA LYS A 374 16.30 34.92 3.87
C LYS A 374 14.92 35.14 4.50
N THR A 375 14.88 35.29 5.83
CA THR A 375 13.63 35.33 6.60
C THR A 375 12.81 36.60 6.37
N ASN A 376 13.44 37.72 6.03
CA ASN A 376 12.75 38.97 5.74
C ASN A 376 11.99 38.88 4.41
N GLU A 377 12.68 38.45 3.36
CA GLU A 377 12.09 38.26 2.03
C GLU A 377 10.94 37.23 2.07
N ALA A 378 11.13 36.15 2.83
CA ALA A 378 10.10 35.14 3.06
C ALA A 378 8.88 35.70 3.80
N SER A 379 9.09 36.56 4.81
CA SER A 379 8.00 37.20 5.55
C SER A 379 7.24 38.18 4.67
N ASP A 380 7.94 38.97 3.86
CA ASP A 380 7.35 39.97 2.97
C ASP A 380 6.42 39.31 1.94
N ILE A 381 6.87 38.24 1.29
CA ILE A 381 6.07 37.56 0.27
C ILE A 381 4.86 36.83 0.88
N LEU A 382 4.95 36.29 2.10
CA LEU A 382 3.80 35.69 2.79
C LEU A 382 2.79 36.76 3.20
N ASN A 383 3.26 37.90 3.72
CA ASN A 383 2.39 39.03 4.05
C ASN A 383 1.67 39.58 2.82
N GLU A 384 2.33 39.62 1.67
CA GLU A 384 1.72 39.95 0.39
C GLU A 384 0.65 38.92 0.00
N SER A 385 0.98 37.62 0.07
CA SER A 385 0.07 36.51 -0.24
C SER A 385 -1.21 36.55 0.60
N ILE A 386 -1.09 36.74 1.92
CA ILE A 386 -2.23 36.77 2.87
C ILE A 386 -3.19 37.93 2.57
N LYS A 387 -2.70 39.01 1.94
CA LYS A 387 -3.47 40.22 1.60
C LYS A 387 -4.07 40.18 0.18
N LEU A 388 -3.82 39.13 -0.60
CA LEU A 388 -4.34 39.02 -1.96
C LEU A 388 -5.88 38.98 -1.97
N PRO A 389 -6.55 39.85 -2.73
CA PRO A 389 -8.01 39.79 -2.88
C PRO A 389 -8.45 38.47 -3.50
N GLY A 390 -9.37 37.75 -2.85
CA GLY A 390 -9.92 36.48 -3.36
C GLY A 390 -9.01 35.26 -3.16
N ILE A 391 -7.97 35.36 -2.33
CA ILE A 391 -7.22 34.18 -1.87
C ILE A 391 -8.16 33.20 -1.17
N ASN A 392 -7.98 31.91 -1.46
CA ASN A 392 -8.70 30.84 -0.76
C ASN A 392 -8.31 30.84 0.74
N GLU A 393 -9.29 30.72 1.63
CA GLU A 393 -9.05 30.81 3.08
C GLU A 393 -8.10 29.71 3.60
N GLN A 394 -8.13 28.50 3.02
CA GLN A 394 -7.19 27.44 3.37
C GLN A 394 -5.76 27.81 2.96
N THR A 395 -5.54 28.31 1.75
CA THR A 395 -4.21 28.79 1.30
C THR A 395 -3.71 29.94 2.16
N LYS A 396 -4.59 30.87 2.53
CA LYS A 396 -4.28 31.98 3.43
C LYS A 396 -3.85 31.48 4.82
N ALA A 397 -4.56 30.49 5.36
CA ALA A 397 -4.18 29.84 6.60
C ALA A 397 -2.83 29.14 6.50
N GLU A 398 -2.54 28.42 5.41
CA GLU A 398 -1.22 27.83 5.18
C GLU A 398 -0.11 28.89 5.16
N CYS A 399 -0.33 30.03 4.49
CA CYS A 399 0.61 31.15 4.51
C CYS A 399 0.79 31.76 5.92
N LYS A 400 -0.29 31.86 6.72
CA LYS A 400 -0.20 32.33 8.11
C LYS A 400 0.60 31.38 8.99
N LEU A 401 0.40 30.08 8.86
CA LEU A 401 1.14 29.08 9.62
C LEU A 401 2.64 29.12 9.25
N GLU A 402 2.96 29.21 7.96
CA GLU A 402 4.33 29.38 7.48
C GLU A 402 4.98 30.66 8.02
N LEU A 403 4.24 31.78 8.01
CA LEU A 403 4.71 33.05 8.56
C LEU A 403 4.94 32.98 10.07
N GLY A 404 4.06 32.27 10.79
CA GLY A 404 4.24 31.99 12.22
C GLY A 404 5.52 31.21 12.52
N ASP A 405 5.83 30.21 11.69
CA ASP A 405 7.09 29.46 11.82
C ASP A 405 8.30 30.37 11.62
N ILE A 406 8.25 31.26 10.63
CA ILE A 406 9.32 32.24 10.38
C ILE A 406 9.47 33.21 11.56
N PHE A 407 8.37 33.69 12.15
CA PHE A 407 8.42 34.50 13.37
C PHE A 407 9.03 33.74 14.54
N LEU A 408 8.71 32.46 14.70
CA LEU A 408 9.34 31.62 15.72
C LEU A 408 10.84 31.45 15.47
N THR A 409 11.28 31.34 14.20
CA THR A 409 12.71 31.30 13.86
C THR A 409 13.45 32.61 14.17
N THR A 410 12.80 33.74 13.98
CA THR A 410 13.37 35.08 14.21
C THR A 410 13.22 35.57 15.66
N GLY A 411 12.51 34.84 16.51
CA GLY A 411 12.35 35.18 17.93
C GLY A 411 11.08 35.96 18.29
N GLN A 412 10.20 36.18 17.32
CA GLN A 412 8.92 36.88 17.48
C GLN A 412 7.83 35.90 17.95
N ILE A 413 7.98 35.40 19.18
CA ILE A 413 7.14 34.31 19.73
C ILE A 413 5.66 34.72 19.80
N TRP A 414 5.36 35.95 20.20
CA TRP A 414 3.99 36.44 20.33
C TRP A 414 3.27 36.54 18.98
N ASP A 415 3.97 37.02 17.95
CA ASP A 415 3.41 37.11 16.60
C ASP A 415 3.16 35.72 16.01
N ALA A 416 4.07 34.77 16.25
CA ALA A 416 3.87 33.37 15.88
C ALA A 416 2.62 32.77 16.54
N SER A 417 2.49 32.91 17.87
CA SER A 417 1.35 32.40 18.62
C SER A 417 0.03 33.05 18.18
N LEU A 418 0.04 34.34 17.86
CA LEU A 418 -1.14 35.04 17.34
C LEU A 418 -1.59 34.43 16.01
N LEU A 419 -0.68 34.21 15.07
CA LEU A 419 -1.00 33.63 13.76
C LEU A 419 -1.52 32.20 13.87
N TYR A 420 -0.87 31.36 14.68
CA TYR A 420 -1.34 30.00 14.94
C TYR A 420 -2.74 30.00 15.57
N SER A 421 -2.97 30.87 16.56
CA SER A 421 -4.27 30.98 17.23
C SER A 421 -5.38 31.47 16.31
N GLN A 422 -5.08 32.39 15.39
CA GLN A 422 -6.05 32.81 14.37
C GLN A 422 -6.46 31.62 13.50
N VAL A 423 -5.50 30.85 12.99
CA VAL A 423 -5.80 29.68 12.14
C VAL A 423 -6.55 28.61 12.94
N GLU A 424 -6.15 28.34 14.18
CA GLU A 424 -6.87 27.41 15.06
C GLU A 424 -8.35 27.81 15.25
N LEU A 425 -8.61 29.09 15.50
CA LEU A 425 -9.95 29.62 15.72
C LEU A 425 -10.81 29.64 14.46
N ASP A 426 -10.21 29.95 13.31
CA ASP A 426 -10.88 30.00 12.02
C ASP A 426 -11.21 28.58 11.51
N PHE A 427 -10.39 27.57 11.86
CA PHE A 427 -10.44 26.20 11.31
C PHE A 427 -10.61 25.10 12.37
N LYS A 428 -11.39 25.35 13.43
CA LYS A 428 -11.50 24.48 14.63
C LYS A 428 -11.74 22.99 14.37
N HIS A 429 -12.49 22.66 13.32
CA HIS A 429 -12.89 21.28 13.00
C HIS A 429 -12.12 20.70 11.81
N GLU A 430 -11.20 21.46 11.23
CA GLU A 430 -10.45 21.06 10.04
C GLU A 430 -9.02 20.64 10.37
N PRO A 431 -8.38 19.80 9.53
CA PRO A 431 -7.00 19.36 9.76
C PRO A 431 -6.01 20.52 9.99
N ILE A 432 -6.15 21.62 9.24
CA ILE A 432 -5.25 22.77 9.33
C ILE A 432 -5.35 23.53 10.66
N GLY A 433 -6.54 23.60 11.28
CA GLY A 433 -6.68 24.18 12.61
C GLY A 433 -6.06 23.30 13.70
N ASN A 434 -6.07 21.98 13.51
CA ASN A 434 -5.37 21.08 14.42
C ASN A 434 -3.84 21.18 14.28
N GLU A 435 -3.34 21.34 13.06
CA GLU A 435 -1.92 21.63 12.80
C GLU A 435 -1.52 22.95 13.48
N ALA A 436 -2.35 24.00 13.38
CA ALA A 436 -2.14 25.26 14.07
C ALA A 436 -2.05 25.08 15.60
N LYS A 437 -2.96 24.28 16.17
CA LYS A 437 -2.96 23.92 17.59
C LYS A 437 -1.68 23.17 18.01
N LEU A 438 -1.19 22.24 17.18
CA LEU A 438 0.07 21.54 17.44
C LEU A 438 1.26 22.50 17.42
N ARG A 439 1.28 23.48 16.50
CA ARG A 439 2.32 24.52 16.46
C ARG A 439 2.28 25.42 17.69
N ASN A 440 1.08 25.79 18.15
CA ASN A 440 0.89 26.49 19.43
C ASN A 440 1.41 25.65 20.62
N ALA A 441 1.17 24.34 20.65
CA ALA A 441 1.66 23.46 21.71
C ALA A 441 3.19 23.37 21.72
N LYS A 442 3.80 23.25 20.53
CA LYS A 442 5.26 23.31 20.35
C LYS A 442 5.83 24.64 20.82
N LEU A 443 5.16 25.75 20.54
CA LEU A 443 5.55 27.07 21.01
C LEU A 443 5.57 27.16 22.55
N SER A 444 4.51 26.69 23.21
CA SER A 444 4.47 26.61 24.68
C SER A 444 5.55 25.70 25.24
N TYR A 445 5.82 24.57 24.60
CA TYR A 445 6.95 23.69 24.94
C TYR A 445 8.31 24.41 24.84
N TYR A 446 8.54 25.18 23.76
CA TYR A 446 9.76 25.97 23.60
C TYR A 446 9.89 27.10 24.63
N ASN A 447 8.76 27.61 25.14
CA ASN A 447 8.73 28.62 26.20
C ASN A 447 8.90 28.03 27.62
N GLY A 448 8.96 26.69 27.74
CA GLY A 448 9.03 26.00 29.03
C GLY A 448 7.68 25.87 29.74
N GLU A 449 6.57 26.18 29.08
CA GLU A 449 5.21 26.08 29.62
C GLU A 449 4.69 24.64 29.49
N PHE A 450 5.40 23.67 30.06
CA PHE A 450 5.17 22.24 29.80
C PHE A 450 3.76 21.76 30.16
N LYS A 451 3.21 22.21 31.29
CA LYS A 451 1.82 21.87 31.67
C LYS A 451 0.80 22.37 30.66
N TRP A 452 1.04 23.55 30.09
CA TRP A 452 0.16 24.14 29.09
C TRP A 452 0.30 23.45 27.73
N ALA A 453 1.53 23.18 27.29
CA ALA A 453 1.80 22.35 26.12
C ALA A 453 1.12 20.97 26.25
N GLN A 454 1.27 20.31 27.41
CA GLN A 454 0.66 19.01 27.71
C GLN A 454 -0.86 19.06 27.59
N ALA A 455 -1.52 20.07 28.18
CA ALA A 455 -2.97 20.23 28.08
C ALA A 455 -3.46 20.39 26.63
N GLN A 456 -2.71 21.09 25.80
CA GLN A 456 -3.03 21.23 24.37
C GLN A 456 -2.84 19.91 23.62
N LEU A 457 -1.76 19.18 23.89
CA LEU A 457 -1.43 17.89 23.27
C LEU A 457 -2.41 16.79 23.66
N ASP A 458 -2.91 16.77 24.89
CA ASP A 458 -3.91 15.77 25.33
C ASP A 458 -5.23 15.90 24.56
N VAL A 459 -5.63 17.13 24.18
CA VAL A 459 -6.78 17.34 23.29
C VAL A 459 -6.51 16.80 21.88
N LEU A 460 -5.27 16.91 21.39
CA LEU A 460 -4.90 16.42 20.06
C LEU A 460 -4.81 14.88 20.02
N LYS A 461 -4.28 14.27 21.07
CA LYS A 461 -4.17 12.80 21.23
C LYS A 461 -5.54 12.12 21.31
N ALA A 462 -6.51 12.75 21.98
CA ALA A 462 -7.88 12.24 22.06
C ALA A 462 -8.60 12.21 20.69
N ALA A 463 -8.07 12.90 19.67
CA ALA A 463 -8.61 12.93 18.32
C ALA A 463 -7.87 11.92 17.41
N THR A 464 -8.10 10.63 17.63
CA THR A 464 -7.39 9.48 17.04
C THR A 464 -7.50 9.32 15.51
N GLU A 465 -8.37 10.09 14.84
CA GLU A 465 -8.52 10.05 13.37
C GLU A 465 -7.59 11.01 12.61
N LYS A 466 -6.77 11.80 13.31
CA LYS A 466 -6.05 12.94 12.71
C LYS A 466 -4.58 12.62 12.42
N LEU A 467 -4.11 12.98 11.22
CA LEU A 467 -2.73 12.77 10.72
C LEU A 467 -1.62 13.27 11.67
N ILE A 468 -1.95 14.22 12.56
CA ILE A 468 -1.02 14.84 13.51
C ILE A 468 -1.00 14.16 14.89
N ALA A 469 -1.83 13.14 15.12
CA ALA A 469 -1.95 12.52 16.45
C ALA A 469 -0.65 11.86 16.90
N ASN A 470 0.13 11.30 15.96
CA ASN A 470 1.44 10.72 16.25
C ASN A 470 2.44 11.79 16.69
N ASP A 471 2.59 12.89 15.92
CA ASP A 471 3.47 14.00 16.30
C ASP A 471 3.10 14.61 17.67
N ALA A 472 1.81 14.70 17.97
CA ALA A 472 1.32 15.18 19.26
C ALA A 472 1.58 14.17 20.39
N MET A 473 1.48 12.87 20.10
CA MET A 473 1.79 11.79 21.04
C MET A 473 3.28 11.79 21.38
N ASP A 474 4.17 11.86 20.39
CA ASP A 474 5.62 11.87 20.58
C ASP A 474 6.03 13.03 21.51
N LEU A 475 5.61 14.26 21.19
CA LEU A 475 5.94 15.42 22.02
C LEU A 475 5.32 15.31 23.42
N SER A 476 4.10 14.77 23.52
CA SER A 476 3.46 14.54 24.81
C SER A 476 4.23 13.55 25.67
N LEU A 477 4.75 12.47 25.08
CA LEU A 477 5.52 11.45 25.80
C LEU A 477 6.86 12.03 26.26
N THR A 478 7.57 12.72 25.37
CA THR A 478 8.79 13.44 25.73
C THR A 478 8.57 14.40 26.90
N ILE A 479 7.42 15.11 26.94
CA ILE A 479 7.09 15.98 28.08
C ILE A 479 6.76 15.14 29.32
N SER A 480 5.80 14.20 29.24
CA SER A 480 5.30 13.48 30.40
C SER A 480 6.36 12.65 31.11
N ASP A 481 7.27 12.04 30.36
CA ASP A 481 8.28 11.11 30.89
C ASP A 481 9.44 11.86 31.56
N ASN A 482 9.58 13.16 31.26
CA ASN A 482 10.69 13.99 31.70
C ASN A 482 10.27 15.19 32.57
N LEU A 483 8.96 15.34 32.82
CA LEU A 483 8.40 16.33 33.72
C LEU A 483 8.35 15.79 35.15
N LYS A 484 8.82 16.58 36.12
CA LYS A 484 8.70 16.24 37.54
C LYS A 484 7.30 16.56 38.08
N GLU A 485 6.94 15.99 39.23
CA GLU A 485 5.62 16.19 39.86
C GLU A 485 5.29 17.66 40.15
N ASP A 486 6.30 18.49 40.47
CA ASP A 486 6.14 19.93 40.66
C ASP A 486 5.89 20.69 39.35
N GLY A 487 6.20 20.08 38.20
CA GLY A 487 6.07 20.67 36.87
C GLY A 487 7.35 21.32 36.35
N ASP A 488 8.46 21.23 37.07
CA ASP A 488 9.72 21.87 36.70
C ASP A 488 10.80 20.83 36.42
N SER A 489 11.36 20.87 35.21
CA SER A 489 12.48 20.01 34.84
C SER A 489 13.53 20.82 34.09
N LEU A 490 14.64 21.13 34.78
CA LEU A 490 15.74 21.89 34.17
C LEU A 490 16.34 21.16 32.97
N ALA A 491 16.41 19.83 33.01
CA ALA A 491 16.86 19.02 31.87
C ALA A 491 15.91 19.17 30.67
N LEU A 492 14.59 19.10 30.91
CA LEU A 492 13.58 19.29 29.88
C LEU A 492 13.56 20.73 29.33
N SER A 493 13.75 21.75 30.17
CA SER A 493 13.90 23.15 29.73
C SER A 493 15.13 23.37 28.86
N MET A 494 16.25 22.74 29.19
CA MET A 494 17.44 22.78 28.35
C MET A 494 17.18 22.03 27.02
N PHE A 495 16.50 20.89 27.07
CA PHE A 495 16.18 20.10 25.89
C PHE A 495 15.22 20.85 24.95
N SER A 496 14.15 21.45 25.46
CA SER A 496 13.22 22.27 24.67
C SER A 496 13.91 23.48 24.04
N ARG A 497 14.89 24.06 24.73
CA ARG A 497 15.73 25.12 24.17
C ARG A 497 16.64 24.62 23.04
N ALA A 498 17.27 23.45 23.19
CA ALA A 498 18.03 22.83 22.11
C ALA A 498 17.15 22.55 20.90
N ASP A 499 15.93 22.11 21.16
CA ASP A 499 14.92 21.82 20.15
C ASP A 499 14.49 23.07 19.37
N LEU A 500 14.25 24.17 20.07
CA LEU A 500 14.01 25.48 19.46
C LEU A 500 15.22 25.91 18.61
N LEU A 501 16.44 25.81 19.12
CA LEU A 501 17.63 26.19 18.34
C LEU A 501 17.77 25.38 17.05
N ALA A 502 17.48 24.08 17.10
CA ALA A 502 17.45 23.24 15.90
C ALA A 502 16.34 23.67 14.93
N PHE A 503 15.18 24.10 15.43
CA PHE A 503 14.12 24.68 14.61
C PHE A 503 14.55 26.01 13.95
N ARG A 504 15.36 26.82 14.64
CA ARG A 504 15.96 28.06 14.12
C ARG A 504 17.16 27.85 13.20
N ASN A 505 17.43 26.61 12.76
CA ASN A 505 18.63 26.23 12.00
C ASN A 505 19.96 26.52 12.73
N GLN A 506 19.94 26.79 14.03
CA GLN A 506 21.13 27.02 14.86
C GLN A 506 21.66 25.68 15.39
N TYR A 507 22.05 24.80 14.46
CA TYR A 507 22.39 23.41 14.75
C TYR A 507 23.56 23.27 15.73
N GLU A 508 24.64 24.03 15.56
CA GLU A 508 25.80 23.93 16.45
C GLU A 508 25.45 24.36 17.88
N ASN A 509 24.68 25.44 18.04
CA ASN A 509 24.19 25.86 19.37
C ASN A 509 23.26 24.81 19.99
N SER A 510 22.40 24.18 19.18
CA SER A 510 21.54 23.08 19.63
C SER A 510 22.37 21.91 20.15
N LEU A 511 23.37 21.46 19.38
CA LEU A 511 24.27 20.38 19.76
C LEU A 511 25.02 20.69 21.07
N LEU A 512 25.52 21.93 21.24
CA LEU A 512 26.19 22.37 22.46
C LEU A 512 25.28 22.28 23.70
N ILE A 513 24.00 22.65 23.58
CA ILE A 513 23.06 22.50 24.68
C ILE A 513 22.82 21.02 24.98
N LEU A 514 22.63 20.18 23.96
CA LEU A 514 22.45 18.73 24.16
C LEU A 514 23.67 18.12 24.87
N ASP A 515 24.90 18.47 24.48
CA ASP A 515 26.12 18.01 25.16
C ASP A 515 26.19 18.48 26.62
N SER A 516 25.74 19.71 26.89
CA SER A 516 25.69 20.26 28.24
C SER A 516 24.68 19.52 29.14
N ILE A 517 23.54 19.09 28.60
CA ILE A 517 22.56 18.26 29.33
C ILE A 517 23.21 16.94 29.73
N ALA A 518 23.89 16.26 28.79
CA ALA A 518 24.52 14.97 29.04
C ALA A 518 25.60 15.04 30.13
N GLN A 519 26.33 16.16 30.22
CA GLN A 519 27.34 16.37 31.27
C GLN A 519 26.70 16.68 32.63
N LYS A 520 25.66 17.53 32.66
CA LYS A 520 25.04 18.00 33.89
C LYS A 520 24.04 17.00 34.49
N PHE A 521 23.43 16.17 33.64
CA PHE A 521 22.41 15.19 34.00
C PHE A 521 22.71 13.82 33.35
N PRO A 522 23.78 13.10 33.74
CA PRO A 522 24.20 11.87 33.07
C PRO A 522 23.18 10.73 33.10
N THR A 523 22.25 10.75 34.07
CA THR A 523 21.19 9.74 34.27
C THR A 523 19.81 10.23 33.85
N THR A 524 19.75 11.24 32.95
CA THR A 524 18.47 11.74 32.43
C THR A 524 17.80 10.70 31.53
N SER A 525 16.48 10.59 31.64
CA SER A 525 15.64 9.84 30.70
C SER A 525 15.61 10.43 29.29
N LEU A 526 16.03 11.69 29.10
CA LEU A 526 16.14 12.33 27.77
C LEU A 526 17.30 11.81 26.92
N ALA A 527 18.10 10.84 27.38
CA ALA A 527 19.36 10.51 26.73
C ALA A 527 19.16 9.96 25.30
N ASP A 528 18.15 9.14 25.08
CA ASP A 528 17.74 8.63 23.79
C ASP A 528 17.07 9.71 22.92
N ASP A 529 16.17 10.53 23.48
CA ASP A 529 15.59 11.71 22.84
C ASP A 529 16.68 12.65 22.30
N MET A 530 17.72 12.91 23.09
CA MET A 530 18.87 13.72 22.73
C MET A 530 19.68 13.09 21.60
N LEU A 531 19.91 11.77 21.63
CA LEU A 531 20.59 11.06 20.54
C LEU A 531 19.76 11.13 19.25
N TYR A 532 18.44 10.95 19.35
CA TYR A 532 17.54 11.00 18.21
C TYR A 532 17.47 12.42 17.63
N LYS A 533 17.51 13.46 18.48
CA LYS A 533 17.61 14.86 18.04
C LYS A 533 18.94 15.13 17.33
N LYS A 534 20.07 14.65 17.87
CA LYS A 534 21.38 14.76 17.22
C LYS A 534 21.37 14.07 15.86
N TYR A 535 20.77 12.89 15.74
CA TYR A 535 20.54 12.22 14.46
C TYR A 535 19.80 13.14 13.47
N LYS A 536 18.63 13.69 13.86
CA LYS A 536 17.85 14.60 12.99
C LYS A 536 18.65 15.82 12.55
N ILE A 537 19.44 16.42 13.45
CA ILE A 537 20.32 17.55 13.13
C ILE A 537 21.40 17.14 12.12
N LYS A 538 22.08 16.02 12.34
CA LYS A 538 23.14 15.54 11.44
C LYS A 538 22.61 15.15 10.06
N MET A 539 21.38 14.61 9.98
CA MET A 539 20.69 14.39 8.70
C MET A 539 20.52 15.70 7.92
N LYS A 540 20.03 16.76 8.58
CA LYS A 540 19.87 18.08 7.94
C LYS A 540 21.20 18.72 7.53
N GLN A 541 22.29 18.39 8.21
CA GLN A 541 23.65 18.83 7.85
C GLN A 541 24.29 17.98 6.75
N GLY A 542 23.64 16.92 6.24
CA GLY A 542 24.22 15.97 5.28
C GLY A 542 25.31 15.07 5.88
N LYS A 543 25.46 15.05 7.21
CA LYS A 543 26.49 14.29 7.93
C LYS A 543 25.97 12.88 8.26
N PHE A 544 25.70 12.08 7.23
CA PHE A 544 25.03 10.78 7.34
C PHE A 544 25.78 9.77 8.22
N THR A 545 27.12 9.77 8.20
CA THR A 545 27.94 8.89 9.04
C THR A 545 27.76 9.21 10.53
N GLU A 546 27.83 10.48 10.91
CA GLU A 546 27.57 10.95 12.28
C GLU A 546 26.12 10.68 12.69
N ALA A 547 25.16 10.90 11.79
CA ALA A 547 23.75 10.59 12.02
C ALA A 547 23.55 9.10 12.36
N SER A 548 24.21 8.20 11.61
CA SER A 548 24.15 6.75 11.85
C SER A 548 24.74 6.35 13.20
N ALA A 549 25.80 7.03 13.64
CA ALA A 549 26.43 6.76 14.93
C ALA A 549 25.52 7.13 16.11
N HIS A 550 24.71 8.18 15.98
CA HIS A 550 23.72 8.54 17.01
C HIS A 550 22.61 7.50 17.13
N LEU A 551 22.06 7.03 16.00
CA LEU A 551 21.06 5.96 16.01
C LEU A 551 21.62 4.65 16.56
N GLN A 552 22.86 4.29 16.20
CA GLN A 552 23.52 3.10 16.74
C GLN A 552 23.62 3.18 18.27
N LYS A 553 23.97 4.35 18.84
CA LYS A 553 24.00 4.54 20.30
C LYS A 553 22.64 4.33 20.96
N ILE A 554 21.53 4.67 20.29
CA ILE A 554 20.18 4.35 20.78
C ILE A 554 19.99 2.84 20.83
N LEU A 555 20.34 2.12 19.76
CA LEU A 555 20.20 0.66 19.73
C LEU A 555 21.07 -0.05 20.78
N ASP A 556 22.29 0.44 20.99
CA ASP A 556 23.25 -0.17 21.91
C ASP A 556 22.86 0.02 23.38
N ASN A 557 22.23 1.16 23.73
CA ASN A 557 22.03 1.55 25.14
C ASN A 557 20.56 1.73 25.54
N TYR A 558 19.65 1.91 24.58
CA TYR A 558 18.25 2.31 24.79
C TYR A 558 17.28 1.56 23.87
N SER A 559 17.66 0.39 23.32
CA SER A 559 16.78 -0.39 22.41
C SER A 559 15.51 -0.93 23.07
N PHE A 560 15.44 -0.93 24.40
CA PHE A 560 14.26 -1.30 25.17
C PHE A 560 13.26 -0.14 25.34
N ASP A 561 13.68 1.08 25.00
CA ASP A 561 12.86 2.29 25.12
C ASP A 561 12.00 2.50 23.86
N ILE A 562 11.08 3.48 23.93
CA ILE A 562 10.07 3.77 22.91
C ILE A 562 10.70 4.04 21.54
N LEU A 563 11.90 4.64 21.48
CA LEU A 563 12.60 4.98 20.24
C LEU A 563 13.40 3.83 19.62
N GLY A 564 13.41 2.63 20.24
CA GLY A 564 14.24 1.51 19.78
C GLY A 564 13.93 1.04 18.36
N ASP A 565 12.64 0.92 18.01
CA ASP A 565 12.21 0.47 16.69
C ASP A 565 12.36 1.58 15.62
N ASP A 566 12.01 2.82 15.97
CA ASP A 566 12.27 4.02 15.18
C ASP A 566 13.75 4.14 14.81
N ALA A 567 14.64 4.02 15.80
CA ALA A 567 16.08 4.12 15.58
C ALA A 567 16.59 2.99 14.67
N MET A 568 16.08 1.77 14.83
CA MET A 568 16.48 0.63 14.02
C MET A 568 16.03 0.80 12.57
N PHE A 569 14.78 1.20 12.36
CA PHE A 569 14.27 1.46 11.02
C PHE A 569 15.01 2.59 10.33
N LYS A 570 15.21 3.72 11.02
CA LYS A 570 15.92 4.87 10.47
C LYS A 570 17.39 4.59 10.20
N LEU A 571 18.04 3.74 11.00
CA LEU A 571 19.40 3.31 10.76
C LEU A 571 19.48 2.41 9.51
N ALA A 572 18.52 1.49 9.33
CA ALA A 572 18.43 0.66 8.14
C ALA A 572 18.24 1.52 6.87
N GLU A 573 17.31 2.47 6.92
CA GLU A 573 17.04 3.42 5.83
C GLU A 573 18.26 4.28 5.48
N LEU A 574 18.99 4.74 6.49
CA LEU A 574 20.21 5.52 6.30
C LEU A 574 21.33 4.72 5.61
N ASN A 575 21.49 3.44 6.01
CA ASN A 575 22.46 2.54 5.39
C ASN A 575 22.10 2.23 3.93
N GLU A 576 20.80 2.06 3.66
CA GLU A 576 20.29 1.76 2.33
C GLU A 576 20.42 2.94 1.37
N LEU A 577 19.95 4.13 1.78
CA LEU A 577 19.73 5.25 0.86
C LEU A 577 20.92 6.21 0.76
N TYR A 578 21.74 6.34 1.81
CA TYR A 578 22.76 7.39 1.87
C TYR A 578 24.18 6.87 2.10
N LEU A 579 24.35 5.77 2.82
CA LEU A 579 25.69 5.21 3.11
C LEU A 579 26.13 4.11 2.14
N ASN A 580 25.28 3.74 1.18
CA ASN A 580 25.55 2.68 0.20
C ASN A 580 26.00 1.36 0.86
N ALA A 581 25.33 0.99 1.97
CA ALA A 581 25.62 -0.19 2.79
C ALA A 581 24.41 -1.14 2.84
N PRO A 582 24.00 -1.74 1.69
CA PRO A 582 22.77 -2.52 1.58
C PRO A 582 22.76 -3.78 2.46
N ASP A 583 23.91 -4.43 2.69
CA ASP A 583 23.98 -5.61 3.56
C ASP A 583 23.69 -5.27 5.02
N LYS A 584 24.21 -4.14 5.51
CA LYS A 584 23.92 -3.65 6.85
C LYS A 584 22.45 -3.23 6.98
N ALA A 585 21.91 -2.54 5.97
CA ALA A 585 20.49 -2.19 5.93
C ALA A 585 19.59 -3.44 6.00
N LYS A 586 19.92 -4.47 5.20
CA LYS A 586 19.23 -5.76 5.19
C LYS A 586 19.22 -6.40 6.58
N GLN A 587 20.38 -6.49 7.24
CA GLN A 587 20.46 -7.04 8.60
C GLN A 587 19.57 -6.26 9.58
N LEU A 588 19.61 -4.93 9.55
CA LEU A 588 18.82 -4.09 10.46
C LEU A 588 17.30 -4.23 10.23
N TYR A 589 16.86 -4.34 8.97
CA TYR A 589 15.44 -4.61 8.68
C TYR A 589 15.02 -5.99 9.19
N GLU A 590 15.87 -7.02 9.08
CA GLU A 590 15.60 -8.35 9.63
C GLU A 590 15.52 -8.34 11.17
N GLU A 591 16.46 -7.65 11.81
CA GLU A 591 16.47 -7.48 13.26
C GLU A 591 15.21 -6.75 13.74
N LEU A 592 14.72 -5.74 13.00
CA LEU A 592 13.50 -5.03 13.36
C LEU A 592 12.30 -5.98 13.37
N LEU A 593 12.17 -6.85 12.38
CA LEU A 593 11.06 -7.80 12.27
C LEU A 593 11.03 -8.83 13.39
N THR A 594 12.19 -9.12 13.97
CA THR A 594 12.34 -10.13 15.03
C THR A 594 12.26 -9.51 16.43
N LYS A 595 12.90 -8.35 16.64
CA LYS A 595 12.98 -7.67 17.95
C LYS A 595 11.78 -6.75 18.20
N PHE A 596 11.17 -6.17 17.16
CA PHE A 596 10.05 -5.23 17.28
C PHE A 596 8.84 -5.65 16.42
N PRO A 597 8.20 -6.80 16.70
CA PRO A 597 7.09 -7.31 15.90
C PRO A 597 5.83 -6.41 15.95
N GLY A 598 5.73 -5.52 16.95
CA GLY A 598 4.66 -4.53 17.08
C GLY A 598 4.96 -3.18 16.43
N SER A 599 6.15 -3.00 15.82
CA SER A 599 6.54 -1.72 15.22
C SER A 599 5.62 -1.31 14.07
N LEU A 600 5.34 -0.01 13.97
CA LEU A 600 4.64 0.59 12.82
C LEU A 600 5.40 0.39 11.51
N TYR A 601 6.71 0.12 11.56
CA TYR A 601 7.56 -0.06 10.38
C TYR A 601 7.64 -1.51 9.88
N THR A 602 7.05 -2.49 10.58
CA THR A 602 7.20 -3.92 10.23
C THR A 602 6.85 -4.24 8.77
N VAL A 603 5.79 -3.64 8.23
CA VAL A 603 5.36 -3.86 6.84
C VAL A 603 6.40 -3.33 5.85
N GLU A 604 6.86 -2.09 6.04
CA GLU A 604 7.83 -1.47 5.13
C GLU A 604 9.23 -2.10 5.29
N ALA A 605 9.65 -2.44 6.51
CA ALA A 605 10.90 -3.14 6.78
C ALA A 605 10.96 -4.51 6.08
N ARG A 606 9.87 -5.29 6.11
CA ARG A 606 9.77 -6.57 5.39
C ARG A 606 9.94 -6.41 3.90
N LYS A 607 9.30 -5.40 3.33
CA LYS A 607 9.38 -5.09 1.90
C LYS A 607 10.80 -4.72 1.49
N ARG A 608 11.44 -3.82 2.25
CA ARG A 608 12.81 -3.38 1.97
C ARG A 608 13.84 -4.50 2.18
N PHE A 609 13.70 -5.31 3.23
CA PHE A 609 14.54 -6.49 3.48
C PHE A 609 14.55 -7.46 2.30
N ARG A 610 13.37 -7.87 1.82
CA ARG A 610 13.24 -8.81 0.69
C ARG A 610 13.84 -8.24 -0.59
N ARG A 611 13.59 -6.95 -0.87
CA ARG A 611 14.20 -6.25 -2.01
C ARG A 611 15.72 -6.32 -1.96
N LEU A 612 16.33 -6.05 -0.80
CA LEU A 612 17.78 -6.07 -0.63
C LEU A 612 18.37 -7.49 -0.63
N ARG A 613 17.59 -8.52 -0.31
CA ARG A 613 18.01 -9.92 -0.36
C ARG A 613 18.14 -10.45 -1.79
N GLY A 614 17.52 -9.79 -2.77
CA GLY A 614 17.52 -10.23 -4.17
C GLY A 614 16.60 -11.44 -4.41
N ASP A 615 15.60 -11.62 -3.55
CA ASP A 615 14.58 -12.66 -3.69
C ASP A 615 13.86 -12.50 -5.04
N SER A 616 14.32 -13.24 -6.04
CA SER A 616 13.54 -13.61 -7.22
C SER A 616 13.10 -15.05 -6.98
N VAL A 617 11.88 -15.23 -6.50
CA VAL A 617 11.42 -16.54 -6.01
C VAL A 617 10.35 -17.08 -6.95
N ASN A 618 10.60 -18.31 -7.38
CA ASN A 618 9.98 -19.07 -8.48
C ASN A 618 8.46 -19.15 -8.51
#